data_AF-A0A0K3A617-F1
#
_entry.id   AF-A0A0K3A617-F1
#
_cell.length_a   1.000
_cell.length_b   1.000
_cell.length_c   1.000
_cell.angle_alpha   90.00
_cell.angle_beta   90.00
_cell.angle_gamma   90.00
#
_symmetry.space_group_name_H-M   'P 1'
#
loop_
_entity.id
_entity.type
_entity.pdbx_description
1 polymer ?
#
loop_
_entity_poly.entity_id
_entity_poly.type
_entity_poly.pdbx_seq_one_letter_code
_entity_poly.pdbx_strand_id
1 'polypeptide(L)' 'MPADVRARVFEPFYSTKPADSGTGLGLAVVHDLVVRAGGHIQVHSEPGVGTRFRIALPCAGAAAGVAGVAAAQPDGSKM' A
#
# COMPACT_ATOMS: atom_id res chain seq x y z
N MET A 1 10.78 0.12 6.80
CA MET A 1 9.66 0.87 7.43
C MET A 1 9.07 0.00 8.53
N PRO A 2 8.85 0.52 9.75
CA PRO A 2 8.28 -0.25 10.85
C PRO A 2 6.84 -0.71 10.57
N ALA A 3 6.39 -1.77 11.25
CA ALA A 3 5.05 -2.35 11.06
C ALA A 3 3.92 -1.34 11.36
N ASP A 4 4.07 -0.53 12.40
CA ASP A 4 3.08 0.49 12.79
C ASP A 4 2.89 1.55 11.72
N VAL A 5 4.00 2.00 11.12
CA VAL A 5 3.97 2.97 10.02
C VAL A 5 3.30 2.34 8.80
N ARG A 6 3.57 1.06 8.52
CA ARG A 6 3.01 0.33 7.37
C ARG A 6 1.49 0.20 7.44
N ALA A 7 0.92 0.04 8.63
CA ALA A 7 -0.53 -0.03 8.82
C ALA A 7 -1.22 1.31 8.56
N ARG A 8 -0.52 2.42 8.84
CA ARG A 8 -1.07 3.78 8.82
C ARG A 8 -0.71 4.60 7.59
N VAL A 9 0.18 4.09 6.72
CA VAL A 9 0.70 4.82 5.55
C VAL A 9 -0.35 5.20 4.52
N PHE A 10 -1.50 4.51 4.52
CA PHE A 10 -2.64 4.82 3.67
C PHE A 10 -3.68 5.71 4.37
N GLU A 11 -3.49 6.06 5.64
CA GLU A 11 -4.34 7.02 6.33
C GLU A 11 -4.13 8.42 5.73
N PRO A 12 -5.22 9.13 5.39
CA PRO A 12 -5.13 10.53 5.01
C PRO A 12 -4.40 11.34 6.09
N PHE A 13 -3.54 12.26 5.67
CA PHE A 13 -2.75 13.13 6.55
C PHE A 13 -1.65 12.45 7.37
N TYR A 14 -1.45 11.14 7.23
CA TYR A 14 -0.36 10.46 7.91
C TYR A 14 1.00 10.77 7.25
N SER A 15 1.94 11.29 8.03
CA SER A 15 3.29 11.58 7.58
C SER A 15 4.29 11.36 8.72
N THR A 16 5.43 10.75 8.40
CA THR A 16 6.58 10.66 9.32
C THR A 16 7.59 11.79 9.09
N LYS A 17 7.32 12.69 8.13
CA LYS A 17 8.18 13.84 7.82
C LYS A 17 7.72 15.06 8.62
N PRO A 18 8.62 16.02 8.91
CA PRO A 18 8.24 17.30 9.52
C PRO A 18 7.20 18.02 8.65
N ALA A 19 6.37 18.86 9.29
CA ALA A 19 5.16 19.46 8.71
C ALA A 19 5.36 20.18 7.37
N ASP A 20 6.57 20.64 7.09
CA ASP A 20 6.95 21.34 5.84
C ASP A 20 7.22 20.42 4.63
N SER A 21 7.25 19.10 4.81
CA SER A 21 7.72 18.14 3.78
C SER A 21 6.62 17.28 3.16
N GLY A 22 5.36 17.68 3.29
CA GLY A 22 4.21 17.10 2.58
C GLY A 22 3.01 16.82 3.48
N THR A 23 1.82 16.95 2.90
CA THR A 23 0.51 16.85 3.59
C THR A 23 0.11 15.42 3.97
N GLY A 24 0.93 14.41 3.67
CA GLY A 24 0.59 13.00 3.92
C GLY A 24 -0.55 12.45 3.06
N LEU A 25 -0.99 13.17 2.02
CA LEU A 25 -2.14 12.76 1.19
C LEU A 25 -1.79 11.83 0.03
N GLY A 26 -0.54 11.80 -0.43
CA GLY A 26 -0.18 11.11 -1.68
C GLY A 26 -0.52 9.62 -1.67
N LEU A 27 -0.15 8.89 -0.62
CA LEU A 27 -0.40 7.45 -0.52
C LEU A 27 -1.88 7.12 -0.32
N ALA A 28 -2.61 7.96 0.42
CA ALA A 28 -4.07 7.84 0.56
C ALA A 28 -4.79 8.01 -0.80
N VAL A 29 -4.40 9.02 -1.59
CA VAL A 29 -4.97 9.25 -2.93
C VAL A 29 -4.66 8.11 -3.89
N VAL A 30 -3.45 7.56 -3.86
CA VAL A 30 -3.07 6.41 -4.69
C VAL A 30 -3.90 5.18 -4.30
N HIS A 31 -4.08 4.91 -3.01
CA HIS A 31 -4.93 3.82 -2.54
C HIS A 31 -6.36 3.96 -3.08
N ASP A 32 -6.97 5.13 -2.94
CA ASP A 32 -8.32 5.39 -3.44
C ASP A 32 -8.43 5.29 -4.96
N LEU A 33 -7.41 5.71 -5.69
CA LEU A 33 -7.39 5.60 -7.16
C LEU A 33 -7.32 4.13 -7.59
N VAL A 34 -6.45 3.34 -6.96
CA VAL A 34 -6.27 1.91 -7.26
C VAL A 34 -7.54 1.13 -6.92
N VAL A 35 -8.16 1.39 -5.77
CA VAL A 35 -9.42 0.75 -5.37
C VAL A 35 -10.56 1.13 -6.32
N ARG A 36 -10.69 2.41 -6.68
CA ARG A 36 -11.71 2.84 -7.66
C ARG A 36 -11.49 2.25 -9.06
N ALA A 37 -10.25 1.99 -9.42
CA ALA A 37 -9.91 1.29 -10.65
C ALA A 37 -10.16 -0.23 -10.59
N GLY A 38 -10.65 -0.76 -9.46
CA GLY A 38 -10.84 -2.21 -9.26
C GLY A 38 -9.52 -2.97 -9.05
N GLY A 39 -8.45 -2.26 -8.72
CA GLY A 39 -7.14 -2.83 -8.44
C GLY A 39 -6.88 -3.04 -6.95
N HIS A 40 -5.65 -3.45 -6.65
CA HIS A 40 -5.15 -3.64 -5.30
C HIS A 40 -3.73 -3.11 -5.13
N ILE A 41 -3.42 -2.61 -3.93
CA ILE A 41 -2.08 -2.15 -3.55
C ILE A 41 -1.59 -2.93 -2.34
N GLN A 42 -0.32 -3.35 -2.38
CA GLN A 42 0.37 -4.04 -1.31
C GLN A 42 1.68 -3.33 -1.01
N VAL A 43 2.03 -3.25 0.28
CA VAL A 43 3.29 -2.68 0.74
C VAL A 43 4.08 -3.75 1.48
N HIS A 44 5.32 -3.96 1.02
CA HIS A 44 6.29 -4.80 1.69
C HIS A 44 7.48 -3.92 2.07
N SER A 45 7.89 -3.97 3.33
CA SER A 45 9.03 -3.19 3.79
C SER A 45 9.75 -3.91 4.91
N GLU A 46 11.07 -3.88 4.81
CA GLU A 46 12.00 -4.38 5.82
C GLU A 46 12.89 -3.21 6.26
N PRO A 47 12.97 -2.92 7.57
CA PRO A 47 13.92 -1.95 8.10
C PRO A 47 15.35 -2.30 7.67
N GLY A 48 16.11 -1.32 7.16
CA GLY A 48 17.48 -1.52 6.70
C GLY A 48 17.64 -2.08 5.28
N VAL A 49 16.58 -2.65 4.68
CA VAL A 49 16.61 -3.20 3.30
C VAL A 49 15.90 -2.27 2.31
N GLY A 50 14.72 -1.76 2.69
CA GLY A 50 13.96 -0.82 1.86
C GLY A 50 12.45 -1.03 1.92
N THR A 51 11.75 -0.39 0.97
CA THR A 51 10.28 -0.43 0.85
C THR A 51 9.90 -0.70 -0.59
N ARG A 52 9.02 -1.67 -0.82
CA ARG A 52 8.46 -2.03 -2.12
C ARG A 52 6.94 -1.94 -2.07
N PHE A 53 6.38 -1.17 -3.00
CA PHE A 53 4.95 -1.11 -3.26
C PHE A 53 4.63 -1.93 -4.50
N ARG A 54 3.62 -2.81 -4.42
CA ARG A 54 3.08 -3.57 -5.54
C ARG A 54 1.67 -3.08 -5.81
N ILE A 55 1.41 -2.66 -7.04
CA ILE A 55 0.10 -2.19 -7.49
C ILE A 55 -0.32 -3.12 -8.62
N ALA A 56 -1.51 -3.66 -8.50
CA ALA A 56 -2.12 -4.48 -9.54
C ALA A 56 -3.43 -3.83 -9.96
N LEU A 57 -3.59 -3.67 -11.26
CA LEU A 57 -4.75 -3.05 -11.88
C LEU A 57 -5.37 -4.06 -12.85
N PRO A 58 -6.70 -4.06 -13.01
CA PRO A 58 -7.35 -4.90 -14.01
C PRO A 58 -6.90 -4.47 -15.41
N CYS A 59 -6.66 -5.45 -16.28
CA CYS A 59 -6.37 -5.19 -17.68
C CYS A 59 -7.60 -4.58 -18.36
N ALA A 60 -7.40 -3.55 -19.17
CA ALA A 60 -8.47 -2.91 -19.93
C ALA A 60 -9.19 -3.96 -20.80
N GLY A 61 -10.47 -4.21 -20.53
CA GLY A 61 -11.31 -5.17 -21.25
C GLY A 61 -11.67 -6.46 -20.50
N ALA A 62 -11.00 -6.76 -19.38
CA ALA A 62 -11.46 -7.82 -18.47
C ALA A 62 -12.53 -7.23 -17.54
N ALA A 63 -13.80 -7.59 -17.76
CA ALA A 63 -14.89 -7.23 -16.85
C ALA A 63 -14.47 -7.56 -15.42
N ALA A 64 -14.64 -6.58 -14.52
CA ALA A 64 -14.20 -6.61 -13.14
C ALA A 64 -14.84 -7.77 -12.36
N GLY A 65 -14.27 -8.96 -12.49
CA GLY A 65 -14.43 -10.03 -11.53
C GLY A 65 -13.65 -9.60 -10.29
N VAL A 66 -14.37 -9.30 -9.22
CA VAL A 66 -13.85 -9.00 -7.88
C VAL A 66 -13.04 -10.19 -7.36
N ALA A 67 -11.81 -10.34 -7.84
CA ALA A 67 -10.82 -11.24 -7.27
C ALA A 67 -10.18 -10.53 -6.08
N GLY A 68 -10.95 -10.47 -4.99
CA GLY A 68 -10.37 -10.33 -3.67
C GLY A 68 -9.49 -11.55 -3.40
N VAL A 69 -8.23 -11.49 -3.82
CA VAL A 69 -7.20 -12.35 -3.24
C VAL A 69 -6.66 -11.62 -2.03
N ALA A 70 -7.18 -12.04 -0.88
CA ALA A 70 -6.48 -11.95 0.37
C ALA A 70 -5.06 -12.51 0.16
N ALA A 71 -4.07 -11.63 0.24
CA ALA A 71 -2.72 -12.01 0.61
C ALA A 71 -2.30 -11.14 1.80
N ALA A 72 -3.08 -11.24 2.87
CA ALA A 72 -2.50 -11.31 4.19
C ALA A 72 -2.18 -12.78 4.42
N GLN A 73 -0.90 -13.15 4.44
CA GLN A 73 -0.33 -14.18 5.32
C GLN A 73 1.19 -14.32 5.11
N PRO A 74 1.93 -14.87 6.09
CA PRO A 74 3.04 -14.18 6.73
C PRO A 74 4.35 -14.96 6.61
N ASP A 75 5.46 -14.31 6.29
CA ASP A 75 6.76 -14.96 6.43
C ASP A 75 7.44 -14.49 7.71
N GLY A 76 7.07 -15.20 8.78
CA GLY A 76 8.05 -15.50 9.81
C GLY A 76 9.11 -16.44 9.24
N SER A 77 10.31 -15.92 9.04
CA SER A 77 11.56 -16.69 9.13
C SER A 77 12.45 -15.85 10.04
N LYS A 78 12.48 -16.09 11.35
CA LYS A 78 13.16 -17.22 12.00
C LYS A 78 14.56 -17.43 11.42
N MET A 79 15.53 -16.72 12.01
CA MET A 79 16.82 -17.24 12.43
C MET A 79 17.34 -16.38 13.58
#